data_AF-A0A2E1KQA2-F1
#
_entry.id   AF-A0A2E1KQA2-F1
#
_cell.length_a   1.000
_cell.length_b   1.000
_cell.length_c   1.000
_cell.angle_alpha   90.00
_cell.angle_beta   90.00
_cell.angle_gamma   90.00
#
_symmetry.space_group_name_H-M   'P 1'
#
loop_
_entity.id
_entity.type
_entity.pdbx_description
1 polymer ?
#
loop_
_entity_poly.entity_id
_entity_poly.type
_entity_poly.pdbx_seq_one_letter_code
_entity_poly.pdbx_strand_id
1 'polypeptide(L)'
;MRCKDFDWRMQRLLDSRLPPEHDHQLIAHSAVCLHCERVLEVQRQLLATTALSSTVETSPRLTAGVLSAVARQSSARRRTRRGLLACALAASLTWLLLVPDEPRENKRVARTASETHQVLPSKSHTRGTPQQNAPEVIEPGHRENRTLSTRDAQLVLNRLKTPLAQWNMRSSLQMRQIADGLRPIATSFSIALDALRRTLPGGKRRALSKPQAGRVHVPRSGLT
;
A
#
# COMPACT_ATOMS: atom_id res chain seq x y z
N MET A 1 -10.99 25.70 -17.21
CA MET A 1 -10.29 24.55 -16.57
C MET A 1 -9.52 23.78 -17.65
N ARG A 2 -8.37 23.17 -17.35
CA ARG A 2 -7.65 22.31 -18.31
C ARG A 2 -8.12 20.85 -18.17
N CYS A 3 -7.99 20.03 -19.22
CA CYS A 3 -8.43 18.62 -19.17
C CYS A 3 -7.78 17.82 -18.04
N LYS A 4 -6.51 18.08 -17.71
CA LYS A 4 -5.85 17.40 -16.58
C LYS A 4 -6.49 17.74 -15.23
N ASP A 5 -6.94 18.98 -15.05
CA ASP A 5 -7.61 19.42 -13.82
C ASP A 5 -9.01 18.81 -13.73
N PHE A 6 -9.69 18.64 -14.88
CA PHE A 6 -10.96 17.94 -14.99
C PHE A 6 -10.86 16.50 -14.47
N ASP A 7 -9.89 15.72 -14.96
CA ASP A 7 -9.69 14.33 -14.55
C ASP A 7 -9.41 14.21 -13.05
N TRP A 8 -8.51 15.05 -12.54
CA TRP A 8 -8.16 15.07 -11.12
C TRP A 8 -9.37 15.42 -10.24
N ARG A 9 -10.14 16.43 -10.65
CA ARG A 9 -11.33 16.89 -9.92
C ARG A 9 -12.44 15.84 -9.95
N MET A 10 -12.67 15.21 -11.10
CA MET A 10 -13.61 14.09 -11.24
C MET A 10 -13.21 12.92 -10.32
N GLN A 11 -11.94 12.53 -10.32
CA GLN A 11 -11.44 11.46 -9.43
C GLN A 11 -11.67 11.80 -7.96
N ARG A 12 -11.43 13.05 -7.55
CA ARG A 12 -11.66 13.50 -6.17
C ARG A 12 -13.13 13.40 -5.76
N LEU A 13 -14.07 13.70 -6.67
CA LEU A 13 -15.51 13.52 -6.41
C LEU A 13 -15.87 12.04 -6.27
N LEU A 14 -15.35 11.18 -7.15
CA LEU A 14 -15.56 9.73 -7.07
C LEU A 14 -15.02 9.14 -5.76
N ASP A 15 -13.82 9.56 -5.33
CA ASP A 15 -13.23 9.15 -4.05
C ASP A 15 -14.08 9.58 -2.85
N SER A 16 -14.72 10.76 -2.97
CA SER A 16 -15.66 11.31 -1.97
C SER A 16 -17.07 10.72 -2.09
N ARG A 17 -17.30 9.80 -3.04
CA ARG A 17 -18.61 9.23 -3.39
C ARG A 17 -19.67 10.29 -3.74
N LEU A 18 -19.23 11.42 -4.27
CA LEU A 18 -20.12 12.47 -4.75
C LEU A 18 -20.36 12.29 -6.26
N PRO A 19 -21.60 12.41 -6.73
CA PRO A 19 -21.91 12.34 -8.16
C PRO A 19 -21.24 13.50 -8.92
N PRO A 20 -20.47 13.23 -10.00
CA PRO A 20 -19.77 14.27 -10.74
C PRO A 20 -20.71 15.26 -11.43
N GLU A 21 -21.96 14.88 -11.65
CA GLU A 21 -23.04 15.71 -12.23
C GLU A 21 -23.39 16.93 -11.38
N HIS A 22 -23.04 16.94 -10.09
CA HIS A 22 -23.34 18.07 -9.20
C HIS A 22 -22.22 19.13 -9.21
N ASP A 23 -21.10 18.90 -9.90
CA ASP A 23 -20.01 19.86 -9.99
C ASP A 23 -20.14 20.73 -11.26
N HIS A 24 -20.59 21.98 -11.05
CA HIS A 24 -20.77 22.96 -12.12
C HIS A 24 -19.51 23.21 -12.95
N GLN A 25 -18.31 23.07 -12.37
CA GLN A 25 -17.07 23.30 -13.12
C GLN A 25 -16.77 22.16 -14.09
N LEU A 26 -17.09 20.91 -13.71
CA LEU A 26 -16.99 19.77 -14.62
C LEU A 26 -17.97 19.93 -15.78
N ILE A 27 -19.24 20.26 -15.48
CA ILE A 27 -20.30 20.46 -16.48
C ILE A 27 -19.92 21.59 -17.47
N ALA A 28 -19.47 22.74 -16.95
CA ALA A 28 -19.09 23.88 -17.78
C ALA A 28 -17.92 23.54 -18.71
N HIS A 29 -16.97 22.70 -18.27
CA HIS A 29 -15.85 22.29 -19.10
C HIS A 29 -16.24 21.23 -20.13
N SER A 30 -17.05 20.23 -19.75
CA SER A 30 -17.51 19.20 -20.68
C SER A 30 -18.35 19.79 -21.81
N ALA A 31 -19.13 20.85 -21.55
CA ALA A 31 -19.90 21.55 -22.58
C ALA A 31 -19.02 22.15 -23.70
N VAL A 32 -17.75 22.42 -23.44
CA VAL A 32 -16.80 23.01 -24.41
C VAL A 32 -15.82 21.97 -24.96
N CYS A 33 -15.59 20.86 -24.23
CA CYS A 33 -14.60 19.85 -24.58
C CYS A 33 -15.25 18.47 -24.82
N LEU A 34 -15.40 18.10 -26.11
CA LEU A 34 -15.97 16.81 -26.56
C LEU A 34 -15.26 15.56 -25.99
N HIS A 35 -14.00 15.67 -25.59
CA HIS A 35 -13.30 14.56 -24.94
C HIS A 35 -13.77 14.39 -23.49
N CYS A 36 -13.77 15.47 -22.71
CA CYS A 36 -14.22 15.46 -21.33
C CYS A 36 -15.72 15.16 -21.20
N GLU A 37 -16.54 15.57 -22.17
CA GLU A 37 -17.95 15.18 -22.27
C GLU A 37 -18.13 13.67 -22.37
N ARG A 38 -17.40 13.02 -23.29
CA ARG A 38 -17.46 11.55 -23.43
C ARG A 38 -17.00 10.84 -22.17
N VAL A 39 -15.97 11.34 -21.50
CA VAL A 39 -15.50 10.78 -20.23
C VAL A 39 -16.58 10.88 -19.15
N LEU A 40 -17.25 12.03 -19.05
CA LEU A 40 -18.32 12.25 -18.08
C LEU A 40 -19.53 11.35 -18.36
N GLU A 41 -19.91 11.19 -19.64
CA GLU A 41 -21.03 10.33 -20.04
C GLU A 41 -20.76 8.84 -19.77
N VAL A 42 -19.55 8.36 -20.08
CA VAL A 42 -19.15 6.98 -19.75
C VAL A 42 -19.21 6.75 -18.24
N GLN A 43 -18.72 7.69 -17.43
CA GLN A 43 -18.81 7.60 -15.97
C GLN A 43 -20.26 7.57 -15.49
N ARG A 44 -21.13 8.42 -16.06
CA ARG A 44 -22.56 8.43 -15.75
C ARG A 44 -23.22 7.07 -16.01
N GLN A 45 -22.93 6.46 -17.16
CA GLN A 45 -23.45 5.13 -17.51
C GLN A 45 -22.93 4.04 -16.57
N LEU A 46 -21.66 4.09 -16.18
CA LEU A 46 -21.08 3.16 -15.20
C LEU A 46 -21.72 3.31 -13.81
N LEU A 47 -21.93 4.53 -13.34
CA LEU A 47 -22.60 4.79 -12.07
C LEU A 47 -24.07 4.36 -12.11
N ALA A 48 -24.79 4.60 -13.21
CA ALA A 48 -26.17 4.15 -13.37
C ALA A 48 -26.28 2.61 -13.37
N THR A 49 -25.41 1.92 -14.10
CA THR A 49 -25.42 0.44 -14.16
C THR A 49 -25.03 -0.20 -12.83
N THR A 50 -24.08 0.39 -12.10
CA THR A 50 -23.72 -0.08 -10.75
C THR A 50 -24.83 0.19 -9.73
N ALA A 51 -25.54 1.31 -9.83
CA ALA A 51 -26.71 1.58 -9.00
C ALA A 51 -27.82 0.55 -9.22
N LEU A 52 -28.12 0.19 -10.47
CA LEU A 52 -29.10 -0.85 -10.81
C LEU A 52 -28.68 -2.22 -10.27
N SER A 53 -27.38 -2.55 -10.38
CA SER A 53 -26.83 -3.82 -9.91
C SER A 53 -26.72 -3.93 -8.38
N SER A 54 -26.79 -2.80 -7.65
CA SER A 54 -26.70 -2.78 -6.18
C SER A 54 -27.92 -3.37 -5.47
N THR A 55 -28.98 -3.68 -6.23
CA THR A 55 -30.23 -4.25 -5.71
C THR A 55 -30.14 -5.76 -5.42
N VAL A 56 -29.01 -6.41 -5.68
CA VAL A 56 -28.81 -7.80 -5.25
C VAL A 56 -28.88 -7.83 -3.73
N GLU A 57 -30.00 -8.34 -3.19
CA GLU A 57 -30.19 -8.59 -1.76
C GLU A 57 -29.06 -9.49 -1.27
N THR A 58 -28.02 -8.87 -0.70
CA THR A 58 -26.94 -9.62 -0.08
C THR A 58 -27.52 -10.30 1.14
N SER A 59 -27.48 -11.64 1.16
CA SER A 59 -27.94 -12.43 2.30
C SER A 59 -27.40 -11.84 3.62
N PRO A 60 -28.25 -11.54 4.61
CA PRO A 60 -27.82 -10.89 5.87
C PRO A 60 -26.77 -11.70 6.63
N ARG A 61 -26.69 -13.01 6.37
CA ARG A 61 -25.66 -13.89 6.94
C ARG A 61 -24.28 -13.64 6.35
N LEU A 62 -24.19 -13.38 5.04
CA LEU A 62 -22.92 -13.08 4.38
C LEU A 62 -22.40 -11.71 4.81
N THR A 63 -23.26 -10.70 4.89
CA THR A 63 -22.86 -9.36 5.36
C THR A 63 -22.42 -9.40 6.81
N ALA A 64 -23.15 -10.08 7.71
CA ALA A 64 -22.74 -10.27 9.10
C ALA A 64 -21.40 -11.04 9.21
N GLY A 65 -21.22 -12.09 8.40
CA GLY A 65 -19.98 -12.87 8.33
C GLY A 65 -18.78 -12.00 7.92
N VAL A 66 -18.91 -11.25 6.83
CA VAL A 66 -17.83 -10.37 6.33
C VAL A 66 -17.55 -9.23 7.31
N LEU A 67 -18.57 -8.56 7.83
CA LEU A 67 -18.39 -7.47 8.79
C LEU A 67 -17.72 -7.96 10.07
N SER A 68 -18.10 -9.14 10.58
CA SER A 68 -17.46 -9.73 11.75
C SER A 68 -16.01 -10.15 11.48
N ALA A 69 -15.70 -10.67 10.28
CA ALA A 69 -14.34 -10.99 9.88
C ALA A 69 -13.45 -9.74 9.77
N VAL A 70 -13.97 -8.66 9.17
CA VAL A 70 -13.27 -7.37 9.06
C VAL A 70 -13.07 -6.74 10.44
N ALA A 71 -14.09 -6.79 11.31
CA ALA A 71 -13.99 -6.31 12.69
C ALA A 71 -12.88 -7.07 13.46
N ARG A 72 -12.84 -8.40 13.36
CA ARG A 72 -11.77 -9.23 13.95
C ARG A 72 -10.39 -8.90 13.38
N GLN A 73 -10.28 -8.69 12.07
CA GLN A 73 -9.00 -8.36 11.45
C GLN A 73 -8.48 -6.99 11.90
N SER A 74 -9.38 -6.01 12.02
CA SER A 74 -9.03 -4.66 12.47
C SER A 74 -8.59 -4.64 13.95
N SER A 75 -9.24 -5.43 14.81
CA SER A 75 -8.88 -5.51 16.23
C SER A 75 -7.54 -6.23 16.44
N ALA A 76 -7.24 -7.27 15.66
CA ALA A 76 -5.94 -7.94 15.66
C ALA A 76 -4.80 -6.97 15.30
N ARG A 77 -4.98 -6.15 14.26
CA ARG A 77 -3.98 -5.12 13.88
C ARG A 77 -3.82 -4.02 14.93
N ARG A 78 -4.88 -3.64 15.64
CA ARG A 78 -4.78 -2.66 16.74
C ARG A 78 -3.99 -3.22 17.91
N ARG A 79 -4.15 -4.51 18.26
CA ARG A 79 -3.37 -5.16 19.32
C ARG A 79 -1.88 -5.19 19.01
N THR A 80 -1.49 -5.55 17.79
CA THR A 80 -0.07 -5.57 17.41
C THR A 80 0.56 -4.18 17.43
N ARG A 81 -0.14 -3.15 16.94
CA ARG A 81 0.34 -1.76 17.02
C ARG A 81 0.49 -1.25 18.45
N ARG A 82 -0.45 -1.57 19.34
CA ARG A 82 -0.35 -1.20 20.76
C ARG A 82 0.83 -1.89 21.45
N GLY A 83 1.06 -3.17 21.13
CA GLY A 83 2.24 -3.90 21.63
C GLY A 83 3.55 -3.24 21.18
N LEU A 84 3.67 -2.88 19.91
CA LEU A 84 4.86 -2.21 19.38
C LEU A 84 5.09 -0.83 20.01
N LEU A 85 4.03 -0.05 20.23
CA LEU A 85 4.15 1.24 20.92
C LEU A 85 4.57 1.08 22.38
N ALA A 86 4.01 0.08 23.09
CA ALA A 86 4.41 -0.22 24.46
C ALA A 86 5.90 -0.64 24.54
N CYS A 87 6.36 -1.49 23.61
CA CYS A 87 7.78 -1.87 23.52
C CYS A 87 8.68 -0.67 23.20
N ALA A 88 8.27 0.22 22.28
CA ALA A 88 9.04 1.42 21.95
C ALA A 88 9.15 2.39 23.13
N LEU A 89 8.05 2.59 23.88
CA LEU A 89 8.05 3.40 25.10
C LEU A 89 8.93 2.77 26.19
N ALA A 90 8.82 1.46 26.41
CA ALA A 90 9.67 0.75 27.35
C ALA A 90 11.15 0.89 26.97
N ALA A 91 11.52 0.66 25.71
CA ALA A 91 12.88 0.83 25.22
C ALA A 91 13.40 2.27 25.40
N SER A 92 12.55 3.28 25.18
CA SER A 92 12.93 4.69 25.40
C SER A 92 13.17 5.03 26.88
N LEU A 93 12.37 4.47 27.79
CA LEU A 93 12.54 4.61 29.24
C LEU A 93 13.79 3.87 29.72
N THR A 94 14.02 2.66 29.23
CA THR A 94 15.25 1.89 29.52
C THR A 94 16.48 2.64 29.03
N TRP A 95 16.43 3.24 27.82
CA TRP A 95 17.53 4.06 27.33
C TRP A 95 17.78 5.28 28.22
N LEU A 96 16.74 5.98 28.68
CA LEU A 96 16.88 7.12 29.59
C LEU A 96 17.54 6.74 30.93
N LEU A 97 17.29 5.53 31.42
CA LEU A 97 17.87 5.04 32.68
C LEU A 97 19.31 4.54 32.53
N LEU A 98 19.69 4.05 31.34
CA LEU A 98 21.04 3.51 31.10
C LEU A 98 22.04 4.55 30.60
N VAL A 99 21.61 5.68 30.06
CA VAL A 99 22.54 6.76 29.71
C VAL A 99 23.02 7.37 31.03
N PRO A 100 24.27 7.12 31.45
CA PRO A 100 24.83 7.79 32.62
C PRO A 100 24.74 9.28 32.33
N ASP A 101 24.29 10.04 33.32
CA ASP A 101 24.25 11.49 33.26
C ASP A 101 25.71 11.97 33.28
N GLU A 102 26.38 11.86 32.13
CA GLU A 102 27.71 12.40 31.92
C GLU A 102 27.57 13.89 32.19
N PRO A 103 28.22 14.40 33.26
CA PRO A 103 28.06 15.77 33.68
C PRO A 103 28.39 16.63 32.47
N ARG A 104 27.36 17.32 31.99
CA ARG A 104 27.39 18.15 30.79
C ARG A 104 28.39 19.27 31.02
N GLU A 105 29.66 18.97 30.76
CA GLU A 105 30.76 19.89 30.90
C GLU A 105 30.48 21.02 29.92
N ASN A 106 30.10 22.16 30.50
CA ASN A 106 29.50 23.30 29.84
C ASN A 106 30.60 24.03 29.04
N LYS A 107 31.14 23.38 28.00
CA LYS A 107 32.06 23.99 27.07
C LYS A 107 31.26 25.02 26.26
N ARG A 108 31.24 26.24 26.80
CA ARG A 108 31.00 27.48 26.05
C ARG A 108 32.07 27.55 24.96
N VAL A 109 31.87 26.81 23.87
CA VAL A 109 32.67 26.99 22.66
C VAL A 109 32.11 28.24 22.00
N ALA A 110 32.89 29.31 22.17
CA ALA A 110 32.72 30.57 21.47
C ALA A 110 32.48 30.30 19.97
N ARG A 111 31.45 30.96 19.44
CA ARG A 111 31.30 31.18 18.01
C ARG A 111 32.50 31.98 17.53
N THR A 112 33.51 31.32 17.00
CA THR A 112 34.43 31.93 16.04
C THR A 112 33.89 31.64 14.65
N ALA A 113 33.38 32.69 14.02
CA ALA A 113 33.16 32.74 12.58
C ALA A 113 34.50 32.51 11.88
N SER A 114 34.56 31.50 11.02
CA SER A 114 35.55 31.39 9.95
C SER A 114 34.95 30.50 8.87
N GLU A 115 34.31 31.20 7.94
CA GLU A 115 34.41 30.99 6.50
C GLU A 115 35.72 30.29 6.10
N THR A 116 35.66 29.17 5.38
CA THR A 116 36.54 28.82 4.23
C THR A 116 36.03 27.54 3.57
N HIS A 117 35.96 27.58 2.24
CA HIS A 117 35.72 26.48 1.30
C HIS A 117 36.64 25.26 1.54
N GLN A 118 36.17 24.05 1.17
CA GLN A 118 36.77 23.21 0.10
C GLN A 118 36.56 21.69 0.28
N VAL A 119 36.14 21.08 -0.84
CA VAL A 119 36.61 19.81 -1.43
C VAL A 119 36.10 18.47 -0.87
N LEU A 120 35.49 17.72 -1.80
CA LEU A 120 35.13 16.29 -1.74
C LEU A 120 36.33 15.41 -1.33
N PRO A 121 36.07 14.22 -0.75
CA PRO A 121 36.28 13.04 -1.56
C PRO A 121 35.23 11.94 -1.41
N SER A 122 35.01 11.29 -2.56
CA SER A 122 34.41 9.99 -2.76
C SER A 122 35.08 8.90 -1.90
N LYS A 123 34.28 8.04 -1.24
CA LYS A 123 34.73 6.72 -0.78
C LYS A 123 33.57 5.71 -0.80
N SER A 124 33.63 4.85 -1.81
CA SER A 124 32.95 3.58 -1.93
C SER A 124 33.44 2.58 -0.86
N HIS A 125 32.51 1.96 -0.14
CA HIS A 125 32.78 0.69 0.55
C HIS A 125 31.65 -0.31 0.27
N THR A 126 31.94 -1.18 -0.69
CA THR A 126 31.46 -2.55 -0.78
C THR A 126 31.89 -3.30 0.48
N ARG A 127 30.95 -3.86 1.25
CA ARG A 127 31.25 -4.88 2.25
C ARG A 127 30.23 -6.00 2.13
N GLY A 128 30.67 -7.08 1.50
CA GLY A 128 30.01 -8.37 1.58
C GLY A 128 30.21 -8.97 2.96
N THR A 129 29.23 -9.78 3.36
CA THR A 129 29.40 -10.79 4.41
C THR A 129 28.77 -12.09 3.92
N PRO A 130 29.37 -13.23 4.25
CA PRO A 130 29.19 -14.48 3.53
C PRO A 130 28.06 -15.35 4.09
N GLN A 131 27.51 -16.11 3.16
CA GLN A 131 27.01 -17.48 3.25
C GLN A 131 27.57 -18.30 4.43
N GLN A 132 26.68 -18.87 5.26
CA GLN A 132 26.93 -20.17 5.89
C GLN A 132 25.61 -20.91 6.16
N ASN A 133 25.54 -22.10 5.58
CA ASN A 133 24.51 -23.11 5.77
C ASN A 133 24.68 -23.80 7.12
N ALA A 134 23.58 -24.20 7.76
CA ALA A 134 23.56 -25.40 8.60
C ALA A 134 22.15 -26.04 8.57
N PRO A 135 22.04 -27.36 8.33
CA PRO A 135 20.80 -28.11 8.39
C PRO A 135 20.59 -28.67 9.80
N GLU A 136 19.38 -28.59 10.34
CA GLU A 136 19.05 -29.23 11.62
C GLU A 136 17.81 -30.13 11.48
N VAL A 137 18.14 -31.41 11.36
CA VAL A 137 17.61 -32.62 12.03
C VAL A 137 16.10 -32.68 12.33
N ILE A 138 15.52 -33.74 11.77
CA ILE A 138 14.16 -34.25 11.97
C ILE A 138 14.15 -35.16 13.20
N GLU A 139 13.22 -34.93 14.13
CA GLU A 139 12.78 -35.88 15.17
C GLU A 139 11.24 -35.83 15.27
N PRO A 140 10.51 -36.94 15.03
CA PRO A 140 9.05 -36.99 15.13
C PRO A 140 8.58 -37.50 16.50
N GLY A 141 8.05 -36.60 17.33
CA GLY A 141 7.35 -36.92 18.58
C GLY A 141 5.83 -36.80 18.44
N HIS A 142 5.15 -37.93 18.56
CA HIS A 142 3.72 -38.19 18.41
C HIS A 142 2.88 -37.52 19.53
N ARG A 143 1.88 -36.68 19.19
CA ARG A 143 0.68 -36.49 20.02
C ARG A 143 -0.52 -35.97 19.21
N GLU A 144 -1.56 -36.78 19.13
CA GLU A 144 -2.81 -36.50 18.43
C GLU A 144 -3.57 -35.32 19.05
N ASN A 145 -3.86 -34.32 18.24
CA ASN A 145 -5.04 -33.48 18.35
C ASN A 145 -5.37 -33.03 16.92
N ARG A 146 -6.60 -33.31 16.46
CA ARG A 146 -7.12 -32.97 15.12
C ARG A 146 -7.19 -31.46 14.90
N THR A 147 -6.04 -30.82 14.72
CA THR A 147 -5.93 -29.57 13.97
C THR A 147 -5.89 -29.93 12.50
N LEU A 148 -6.66 -29.23 11.66
CA LEU A 148 -6.51 -29.33 10.20
C LEU A 148 -5.02 -29.31 9.86
N SER A 149 -4.53 -30.46 9.38
CA SER A 149 -3.11 -30.69 9.18
C SER A 149 -2.58 -29.62 8.25
N THR A 150 -1.50 -28.95 8.64
CA THR A 150 -0.74 -28.03 7.78
C THR A 150 -0.40 -28.68 6.43
N ARG A 151 -0.34 -30.02 6.38
CA ARG A 151 -0.15 -30.82 5.18
C ARG A 151 -1.35 -30.78 4.23
N ASP A 152 -2.58 -30.83 4.74
CA ASP A 152 -3.79 -30.76 3.92
C ASP A 152 -4.00 -29.34 3.35
N ALA A 153 -3.71 -28.32 4.16
CA ALA A 153 -3.69 -26.94 3.69
C ALA A 153 -2.63 -26.71 2.60
N GLN A 154 -1.45 -27.33 2.73
CA GLN A 154 -0.41 -27.29 1.71
C GLN A 154 -0.81 -28.03 0.41
N LEU A 155 -1.52 -29.16 0.51
CA LEU A 155 -2.01 -29.89 -0.66
C LEU A 155 -3.07 -29.08 -1.43
N VAL A 156 -4.01 -28.43 -0.73
CA VAL A 156 -4.99 -27.53 -1.36
C VAL A 156 -4.30 -26.32 -2.01
N LEU A 157 -3.34 -25.70 -1.32
CA LEU A 157 -2.54 -24.60 -1.87
C LEU A 157 -1.73 -25.02 -3.11
N ASN A 158 -1.12 -26.21 -3.09
CA ASN A 158 -0.36 -26.71 -4.23
C ASN A 158 -1.26 -27.07 -5.42
N ARG A 159 -2.48 -27.57 -5.17
CA ARG A 159 -3.48 -27.82 -6.21
C ARG A 159 -4.03 -26.53 -6.83
N LEU A 160 -4.04 -25.42 -6.09
CA LEU A 160 -4.43 -24.09 -6.58
C LEU A 160 -3.29 -23.33 -7.28
N LYS A 161 -2.02 -23.65 -6.96
CA LYS A 161 -0.86 -23.01 -7.61
C LYS A 161 -0.76 -23.31 -9.11
N THR A 162 -1.09 -24.52 -9.53
CA THR A 162 -1.01 -24.93 -10.94
C THR A 162 -1.98 -24.17 -11.86
N PRO A 163 -3.30 -24.05 -11.55
CA PRO A 163 -4.20 -23.25 -12.38
C PRO A 163 -3.87 -21.76 -12.32
N LEU A 164 -3.43 -21.22 -11.18
CA LEU A 164 -3.04 -19.81 -11.06
C LEU A 164 -1.78 -19.47 -11.86
N ALA A 165 -0.78 -20.36 -11.89
CA ALA A 165 0.42 -20.20 -12.71
C ALA A 165 0.08 -20.26 -14.22
N GLN A 166 -0.80 -21.18 -14.61
CA GLN A 166 -1.27 -21.33 -15.99
C GLN A 166 -2.11 -20.12 -16.43
N TRP A 167 -2.92 -19.54 -15.54
CA TRP A 167 -3.68 -18.32 -15.79
C TRP A 167 -2.76 -17.11 -15.98
N ASN A 168 -1.68 -17.00 -15.20
CA ASN A 168 -0.70 -15.92 -15.29
C ASN A 168 0.05 -15.90 -16.64
N MET A 169 0.30 -17.06 -17.26
CA MET A 169 0.92 -17.11 -18.59
C MET A 169 -0.03 -16.66 -19.71
N ARG A 170 -1.28 -17.11 -19.71
CA ARG A 170 -2.26 -16.75 -20.77
C ARG A 170 -2.80 -15.32 -20.64
N SER A 171 -2.95 -14.81 -19.42
CA SER A 171 -3.48 -13.45 -19.18
C SER A 171 -2.51 -12.34 -19.59
N SER A 172 -1.20 -12.56 -19.51
CA SER A 172 -0.21 -11.52 -19.83
C SER A 172 -0.24 -11.04 -21.29
N LEU A 173 -0.61 -11.92 -22.23
CA LEU A 173 -0.70 -11.60 -23.66
C LEU A 173 -2.05 -10.97 -24.05
N GLN A 174 -3.14 -11.25 -23.35
CA GLN A 174 -4.45 -10.65 -23.61
C GLN A 174 -4.71 -9.36 -22.80
N MET A 175 -3.99 -9.14 -21.69
CA MET A 175 -4.20 -7.96 -20.85
C MET A 175 -3.89 -6.65 -21.59
N ARG A 176 -2.93 -6.63 -22.54
CA ARG A 176 -2.58 -5.40 -23.27
C ARG A 176 -3.68 -4.94 -24.22
N GLN A 177 -4.35 -5.86 -24.92
CA GLN A 177 -5.47 -5.53 -25.80
C GLN A 177 -6.73 -5.12 -25.03
N ILE A 178 -6.92 -5.64 -23.81
CA ILE A 178 -8.05 -5.31 -22.94
C ILE A 178 -7.79 -4.04 -22.11
N ALA A 179 -6.53 -3.74 -21.79
CA ALA A 179 -6.15 -2.60 -20.94
C ALA A 179 -6.25 -1.24 -21.64
N ASP A 180 -6.21 -1.17 -22.97
CA ASP A 180 -6.37 0.11 -23.69
C ASP A 180 -7.78 0.69 -23.54
N GLY A 181 -8.81 -0.15 -23.40
CA GLY A 181 -10.19 0.27 -23.12
C GLY A 181 -10.56 0.39 -21.64
N LEU A 182 -9.80 -0.23 -20.73
CA LEU A 182 -10.11 -0.34 -19.29
C LEU A 182 -9.08 0.33 -18.38
N ARG A 183 -8.32 1.31 -18.89
CA ARG A 183 -7.25 2.01 -18.17
C ARG A 183 -7.58 2.41 -16.72
N PRO A 184 -8.77 2.94 -16.36
CA PRO A 184 -9.07 3.30 -14.97
C PRO A 184 -9.24 2.07 -14.05
N ILE A 185 -9.69 0.94 -14.60
CA ILE A 185 -9.94 -0.30 -13.83
C ILE A 185 -8.65 -1.12 -13.72
N ALA A 186 -7.77 -1.09 -14.73
CA ALA A 186 -6.51 -1.83 -14.74
C ALA A 186 -5.57 -1.42 -13.58
N THR A 187 -5.57 -0.14 -13.21
CA THR A 187 -4.83 0.36 -12.03
C THR A 187 -5.42 -0.19 -10.73
N SER A 188 -6.74 -0.14 -10.56
CA SER A 188 -7.41 -0.66 -9.36
C SER A 188 -7.23 -2.18 -9.23
N PHE A 189 -7.35 -2.90 -10.34
CA PHE A 189 -7.19 -4.34 -10.41
C PHE A 189 -5.74 -4.77 -10.13
N SER A 190 -4.74 -4.07 -10.68
CA SER A 190 -3.33 -4.37 -10.39
C SER A 190 -2.96 -4.10 -8.92
N ILE A 191 -3.51 -3.04 -8.31
CA ILE A 191 -3.34 -2.76 -6.88
C ILE A 191 -4.00 -3.86 -6.03
N ALA A 192 -5.22 -4.29 -6.38
CA ALA A 192 -5.93 -5.36 -5.68
C ALA A 192 -5.20 -6.71 -5.80
N LEU A 193 -4.70 -7.05 -6.99
CA LEU A 193 -3.88 -8.25 -7.23
C LEU A 193 -2.58 -8.22 -6.44
N ASP A 194 -1.91 -7.07 -6.37
CA ASP A 194 -0.68 -6.94 -5.59
C ASP A 194 -0.95 -7.03 -4.08
N ALA A 195 -2.06 -6.46 -3.60
CA ALA A 195 -2.51 -6.62 -2.23
C ALA A 195 -2.81 -8.09 -1.89
N LEU A 196 -3.51 -8.81 -2.77
CA LEU A 196 -3.77 -10.25 -2.65
C LEU A 196 -2.49 -11.07 -2.60
N ARG A 197 -1.54 -10.81 -3.52
CA ARG A 197 -0.23 -11.47 -3.55
C ARG A 197 0.57 -11.25 -2.26
N ARG A 198 0.45 -10.07 -1.63
CA ARG A 198 1.10 -9.76 -0.34
C ARG A 198 0.43 -10.46 0.85
N THR A 199 -0.85 -10.82 0.75
CA THR A 199 -1.58 -11.53 1.82
C THR A 199 -1.40 -13.04 1.80
N LEU A 200 -0.92 -13.62 0.68
CA LEU A 200 -0.65 -15.05 0.58
C LEU A 200 0.68 -15.40 1.28
N PRO A 201 0.69 -16.33 2.25
CA PRO A 201 1.91 -16.78 2.91
C PRO A 201 2.84 -17.48 1.91
N GLY A 202 4.10 -17.04 1.82
CA GLY A 202 5.13 -17.59 0.91
C GLY A 202 5.55 -16.68 -0.25
N GLY A 203 4.93 -15.50 -0.41
CA GLY A 203 5.40 -14.50 -1.36
C GLY A 203 6.74 -13.91 -0.93
N LYS A 204 7.81 -14.14 -1.71
CA LYS A 204 9.11 -13.49 -1.54
C LYS A 204 8.88 -11.97 -1.49
N ARG A 205 9.01 -11.35 -0.32
CA ARG A 205 8.89 -9.90 -0.15
C ARG A 205 9.98 -9.27 -1.02
N ARG A 206 9.63 -8.76 -2.19
CA ARG A 206 10.51 -7.82 -2.90
C ARG A 206 10.67 -6.63 -1.96
N ALA A 207 11.92 -6.39 -1.56
CA ALA A 207 12.26 -5.25 -0.73
C ALA A 207 11.67 -4.00 -1.37
N LEU A 208 10.80 -3.31 -0.64
CA LEU A 208 10.24 -2.03 -1.08
C LEU A 208 11.43 -1.12 -1.42
N SER A 209 11.50 -0.65 -2.66
CA SER A 209 12.26 0.56 -2.95
C SER A 209 11.77 1.64 -1.99
N LYS A 210 12.72 2.26 -1.28
CA LYS A 210 12.47 3.28 -0.26
C LYS A 210 11.38 4.25 -0.75
N PRO A 211 10.35 4.56 0.08
CA PRO A 211 9.38 5.57 -0.28
C PRO A 211 10.13 6.88 -0.55
N GLN A 212 10.13 7.32 -1.81
CA GLN A 212 10.52 8.67 -2.18
C GLN A 212 9.41 9.59 -1.69
N ALA A 213 9.43 9.93 -0.41
CA ALA A 213 8.75 11.12 0.08
C ALA A 213 9.49 12.31 -0.55
N GLY A 214 9.07 12.69 -1.76
CA GLY A 214 9.54 13.90 -2.42
C GLY A 214 9.29 15.06 -1.47
N ARG A 215 10.38 15.74 -1.06
CA ARG A 215 10.28 17.06 -0.44
C ARG A 215 9.48 17.95 -1.39
N VAL A 216 8.23 18.21 -1.05
CA VAL A 216 7.46 19.27 -1.67
C VAL A 216 8.10 20.58 -1.21
N HIS A 217 8.93 21.15 -2.07
CA HIS A 217 9.43 22.52 -1.90
C HIS A 217 8.22 23.44 -2.11
N VAL A 218 7.69 24.00 -1.03
CA VAL A 218 6.72 25.09 -1.10
C VAL A 218 7.53 26.38 -1.31
N PRO A 219 7.44 27.04 -2.48
CA PRO A 219 8.04 28.35 -2.66
C PRO A 219 7.32 29.35 -1.74
N ARG A 220 8.11 30.03 -0.91
CA ARG A 220 7.67 31.09 -0.01
C ARG A 220 7.43 32.33 -0.85
N SER A 221 6.19 32.54 -1.28
CA SER A 221 5.77 33.77 -1.96
C SER A 221 5.96 34.96 -1.03
N GLY A 222 6.83 35.89 -1.43
CA GLY A 222 7.02 37.17 -0.76
C GLY A 222 5.76 38.01 -0.88
N LEU A 223 5.33 38.55 0.26
CA LEU A 223 4.41 39.68 0.34
C LEU A 223 5.27 40.95 0.19
N THR A 224 5.04 41.69 -0.88
CA THR A 224 5.31 43.12 -1.01
C THR A 224 4.00 43.87 -0.87
#